data_AF-A0A920EZY6-F1
#
_entry.id   AF-A0A920EZY6-F1
#
_cell.length_a   1.000
_cell.length_b   1.000
_cell.length_c   1.000
_cell.angle_alpha   90.00
_cell.angle_beta   90.00
_cell.angle_gamma   90.00
#
_symmetry.space_group_name_H-M   'P 1'
#
loop_
_entity.id
_entity.type
_entity.pdbx_description
1 polymer ?
#
loop_
_entity_poly.entity_id
_entity_poly.type
_entity_poly.pdbx_seq_one_letter_code
_entity_poly.pdbx_strand_id
1 'polypeptide(L)'
;MYHCNLIIGNSSSGIIEAPSFKKPVLNIGRRQEGRVMAKNILQAPLDVAEIRNAIDRASQKAFNDELKDVVNPYEKNNVSKEITGILKTFSSKKLLEKNFVDLI
;
A
#
# COMPACT_ATOMS: atom_id res chain seq x y z
N MET A 1 3.92 12.94 1.93
CA MET A 1 4.83 12.05 1.17
C MET A 1 5.39 12.68 -0.10
N TYR A 2 4.72 13.66 -0.71
CA TYR A 2 5.16 14.26 -1.99
C TYR A 2 6.60 14.82 -2.00
N HIS A 3 7.06 15.38 -0.88
CA HIS A 3 8.34 16.09 -0.80
C HIS A 3 9.52 15.26 -0.26
N CYS A 4 9.34 13.98 0.05
CA CYS A 4 10.48 13.13 0.42
C CYS A 4 11.08 12.43 -0.82
N ASN A 5 12.36 12.07 -0.71
CA ASN A 5 13.06 11.25 -1.72
C ASN A 5 12.85 9.75 -1.48
N LEU A 6 12.71 9.34 -0.23
CA LEU A 6 12.58 7.93 0.18
C LEU A 6 11.75 7.85 1.46
N ILE A 7 10.90 6.83 1.56
CA ILE A 7 10.12 6.51 2.76
C ILE A 7 10.70 5.24 3.37
N ILE A 8 11.06 5.25 4.65
CA ILE A 8 11.71 4.12 5.31
C ILE A 8 10.92 3.75 6.57
N GLY A 9 10.73 2.46 6.81
CA GLY A 9 10.15 1.95 8.04
C GLY A 9 9.33 0.71 7.77
N ASN A 10 8.20 0.56 8.46
CA ASN A 10 7.28 -0.56 8.25
C ASN A 10 5.81 -0.14 8.39
N SER A 11 5.52 1.15 8.17
CA SER A 11 4.15 1.69 8.22
C SER A 11 3.29 1.15 7.08
N SER A 12 1.98 0.98 7.34
CA SER A 12 1.03 0.62 6.28
C SER A 12 0.94 1.70 5.20
N SER A 13 1.16 2.96 5.56
CA SER A 13 1.15 4.07 4.60
C SER A 13 2.27 3.94 3.55
N GLY A 14 3.38 3.26 3.89
CA GLY A 14 4.42 2.89 2.92
C GLY A 14 3.95 1.88 1.87
N ILE A 15 2.94 1.06 2.17
CA ILE A 15 2.42 0.05 1.25
C ILE A 15 1.17 0.54 0.52
N ILE A 16 0.26 1.21 1.25
CA ILE A 16 -1.09 1.57 0.77
C ILE A 16 -1.09 2.94 0.09
N GLU A 17 -0.38 3.93 0.63
CA GLU A 17 -0.49 5.33 0.18
C GLU A 17 0.68 5.75 -0.70
N ALA A 18 1.90 5.37 -0.31
CA ALA A 18 3.14 5.76 -0.99
C ALA A 18 3.19 5.47 -2.50
N PRO A 19 2.62 4.36 -3.03
CA PRO A 19 2.59 4.12 -4.47
C PRO A 19 1.88 5.24 -5.26
N SER A 20 0.83 5.87 -4.72
CA SER A 20 0.15 7.01 -5.37
C SER A 20 1.06 8.24 -5.52
N PHE A 21 2.09 8.37 -4.67
CA PHE A 21 3.08 9.45 -4.76
C PHE A 21 4.26 9.09 -5.66
N LYS A 22 4.31 7.86 -6.19
CA LYS A 22 5.40 7.34 -7.02
C LYS A 22 6.77 7.49 -6.33
N LYS A 23 6.80 7.33 -5.00
CA LYS A 23 8.00 7.45 -4.18
C LYS A 23 8.57 6.08 -3.84
N PRO A 24 9.90 5.91 -3.84
CA PRO A 24 10.50 4.68 -3.37
C PRO A 24 10.22 4.49 -1.87
N VAL A 25 9.99 3.24 -1.50
CA VAL A 25 9.70 2.82 -0.12
C VAL A 25 10.65 1.70 0.24
N LEU A 26 11.29 1.81 1.40
CA LEU A 26 11.99 0.72 2.06
C LEU A 26 11.13 0.18 3.20
N ASN A 27 10.54 -0.99 3.00
CA ASN A 27 9.80 -1.72 4.02
C ASN A 27 10.74 -2.67 4.78
N ILE A 28 10.85 -2.48 6.09
CA ILE A 28 11.79 -3.17 6.97
C ILE A 28 11.07 -4.23 7.80
N GLY A 29 11.58 -5.46 7.74
CA GLY A 29 11.07 -6.59 8.50
C GLY A 29 9.70 -7.06 8.05
N ARG A 30 9.05 -7.86 8.89
CA ARG A 30 7.93 -8.75 8.51
C ARG A 30 6.53 -8.18 8.75
N ARG A 31 6.42 -6.95 9.27
CA ARG A 31 5.13 -6.36 9.69
C ARG A 31 4.08 -6.31 8.56
N GLN A 32 4.51 -6.15 7.31
CA GLN A 32 3.62 -6.01 6.15
C GLN A 32 3.54 -7.27 5.28
N GLU A 33 3.99 -8.42 5.78
CA GLU A 33 3.86 -9.68 5.05
C GLU A 33 2.41 -10.00 4.69
N GLY A 34 2.21 -10.58 3.51
CA GLY A 34 0.90 -10.90 2.97
C GLY A 34 0.15 -9.72 2.32
N ARG A 35 0.64 -8.49 2.41
CA ARG A 35 0.08 -7.36 1.65
C ARG A 35 0.54 -7.42 0.19
N VAL A 36 -0.34 -6.97 -0.71
CA VAL A 36 0.01 -6.71 -2.11
C VAL A 36 0.93 -5.50 -2.14
N MET A 37 2.14 -5.66 -2.69
CA MET A 37 3.13 -4.59 -2.79
C MET A 37 3.29 -4.15 -4.24
N ALA A 38 3.34 -2.84 -4.45
CA ALA A 38 3.66 -2.26 -5.75
C ALA A 38 5.18 -2.20 -5.98
N LYS A 39 5.58 -1.91 -7.23
CA LYS A 39 7.00 -1.92 -7.66
C LYS A 39 7.89 -0.90 -6.95
N ASN A 40 7.32 0.13 -6.33
CA ASN A 40 8.07 1.15 -5.60
C ASN A 40 8.58 0.67 -4.23
N ILE A 41 8.20 -0.53 -3.77
CA ILE A 41 8.55 -1.04 -2.45
C ILE A 41 9.73 -2.01 -2.57
N LEU A 42 10.81 -1.67 -1.88
CA LEU A 42 11.94 -2.54 -1.60
C LEU A 42 11.77 -3.15 -0.21
N GLN A 43 11.94 -4.46 -0.12
CA GLN A 43 11.88 -5.19 1.14
C GLN A 43 13.30 -5.37 1.69
N ALA A 44 13.52 -5.06 2.97
CA ALA A 44 14.75 -5.41 3.68
C ALA A 44 14.46 -6.14 5.00
N PRO A 45 15.29 -7.11 5.40
CA PRO A 45 15.27 -7.65 6.76
C PRO A 45 15.76 -6.61 7.79
N LEU A 46 15.67 -6.95 9.08
CA LEU A 46 16.29 -6.18 10.18
C LEU A 46 17.81 -6.44 10.22
N ASP A 47 18.50 -6.09 9.13
CA ASP A 47 19.94 -6.20 8.99
C ASP A 47 20.52 -4.89 8.44
N VAL A 48 21.63 -4.44 9.03
CA VAL A 48 22.21 -3.12 8.72
C VAL A 48 22.77 -3.06 7.30
N ALA A 49 23.41 -4.14 6.83
CA ALA A 49 24.00 -4.17 5.48
C ALA A 49 22.88 -4.20 4.43
N GLU A 50 21.85 -5.01 4.64
CA GLU A 50 20.70 -5.09 3.74
C GLU A 50 19.89 -3.78 3.68
N ILE A 51 19.67 -3.13 4.84
CA ILE A 51 19.02 -1.82 4.88
C ILE A 51 19.85 -0.78 4.12
N ARG A 52 21.18 -0.79 4.27
CA ARG A 52 22.07 0.13 3.54
C ARG A 52 21.99 -0.10 2.03
N ASN A 53 22.12 -1.35 1.59
CA ASN A 53 22.01 -1.73 0.18
C ASN A 53 20.67 -1.29 -0.43
N ALA A 54 19.58 -1.45 0.33
CA ALA A 54 18.25 -1.05 -0.13
C ALA A 54 18.09 0.47 -0.20
N ILE A 55 18.68 1.23 0.74
CA ILE A 55 18.72 2.71 0.68
C ILE A 55 19.48 3.17 -0.56
N ASP A 56 20.64 2.57 -0.84
CA ASP A 56 21.47 2.90 -2.00
C ASP A 56 20.69 2.64 -3.31
N ARG A 57 20.08 1.46 -3.44
CA ARG A 57 19.21 1.11 -4.58
C ARG A 57 18.03 2.07 -4.73
N ALA A 58 17.34 2.40 -3.63
CA ALA A 58 16.19 3.30 -3.66
C ALA A 58 16.55 4.72 -4.13
N SER A 59 17.80 5.13 -3.88
CA SER A 59 18.33 6.45 -4.21
C SER A 59 18.86 6.53 -5.65
N GLN A 60 18.98 5.39 -6.35
CA GLN A 60 19.44 5.37 -7.73
C GLN A 60 18.41 5.97 -8.68
N LYS A 61 18.89 6.75 -9.66
CA LYS A 61 18.04 7.33 -10.71
C LYS A 61 17.29 6.25 -11.49
N ALA A 62 17.95 5.11 -11.78
CA ALA A 62 17.35 3.99 -12.49
C ALA A 62 16.06 3.49 -11.79
N PHE A 63 16.13 3.27 -10.46
CA PHE A 63 14.95 2.84 -9.71
C PHE A 63 13.85 3.90 -9.73
N ASN A 64 14.20 5.19 -9.55
CA ASN A 64 13.22 6.28 -9.60
C ASN A 64 12.57 6.43 -10.99
N ASP A 65 13.30 6.16 -12.07
CA ASP A 65 12.76 6.18 -13.43
C ASP A 65 11.71 5.08 -13.63
N GLU A 66 11.89 3.89 -13.04
CA GLU A 66 10.91 2.79 -13.08
C GLU A 66 9.58 3.14 -12.38
N LEU A 67 9.59 4.10 -11.45
CA LEU A 67 8.40 4.44 -10.65
C LEU A 67 7.45 5.40 -11.36
N LYS A 68 7.82 5.96 -12.52
CA LYS A 68 6.96 6.92 -13.26
C LYS A 68 5.60 6.33 -13.62
N ASP A 69 5.55 5.02 -13.85
CA ASP A 69 4.33 4.30 -14.23
C ASP A 69 3.85 3.34 -13.14
N VAL A 70 4.32 3.50 -11.89
CA VAL A 70 3.83 2.67 -10.79
C VAL A 70 2.34 2.95 -10.58
N VAL A 71 1.57 1.86 -10.49
CA VAL A 71 0.15 1.87 -10.16
C VAL A 71 -0.01 1.48 -8.71
N ASN A 72 -0.84 2.20 -7.97
CA ASN A 72 -1.19 1.83 -6.61
C ASN A 72 -2.26 0.73 -6.62
N PRO A 73 -1.97 -0.51 -6.14
CA PRO A 73 -2.93 -1.61 -6.14
C PRO A 73 -4.12 -1.37 -5.20
N TYR A 74 -4.01 -0.40 -4.28
CA TYR A 74 -5.07 -0.02 -3.33
C TYR A 74 -5.89 1.19 -3.81
N GLU A 75 -5.48 1.83 -4.90
CA GLU A 75 -6.18 3.00 -5.40
C GLU A 75 -7.44 2.60 -6.15
N LYS A 76 -8.56 3.20 -5.75
CA LYS A 76 -9.85 3.08 -6.43
C LYS A 76 -10.54 4.44 -6.43
N ASN A 77 -11.07 4.83 -7.59
CA ASN A 77 -11.80 6.08 -7.73
C ASN A 77 -13.20 5.99 -7.10
N ASN A 78 -13.72 7.11 -6.61
CA ASN A 78 -15.10 7.26 -6.12
C ASN A 78 -15.52 6.36 -4.94
N VAL A 79 -14.55 5.79 -4.18
CA VAL A 79 -14.82 4.85 -3.07
C VAL A 79 -15.84 5.40 -2.07
N SER A 80 -15.67 6.64 -1.61
CA SER A 80 -16.60 7.25 -0.65
C SER A 80 -18.03 7.37 -1.21
N LYS A 81 -18.17 7.74 -2.49
CA LYS A 81 -19.48 7.86 -3.16
C LYS A 81 -20.14 6.49 -3.33
N GLU A 82 -19.35 5.48 -3.69
CA GLU A 82 -19.83 4.10 -3.83
C GLU A 82 -20.32 3.55 -2.48
N ILE A 83 -19.51 3.69 -1.43
CA ILE A 83 -19.86 3.26 -0.06
C ILE A 83 -21.13 3.98 0.41
N THR A 84 -21.19 5.30 0.29
CA THR A 84 -22.37 6.08 0.73
C THR A 84 -23.62 5.76 -0.10
N GLY A 85 -23.47 5.48 -1.39
CA GLY A 85 -24.55 4.99 -2.25
C GLY A 85 -25.11 3.66 -1.75
N ILE A 86 -24.23 2.70 -1.47
CA ILE A 86 -24.60 1.39 -0.92
C ILE A 86 -25.32 1.54 0.43
N LEU A 87 -24.75 2.32 1.37
CA LEU A 87 -25.34 2.54 2.70
C LEU A 87 -26.77 3.12 2.63
N LYS A 88 -27.06 3.98 1.65
CA LYS A 88 -28.40 4.55 1.43
C LYS A 88 -29.44 3.53 0.95
N THR A 89 -29.02 2.39 0.41
CA THR A 89 -29.94 1.34 -0.08
C THR A 89 -30.50 0.45 1.03
N PHE A 90 -29.89 0.46 2.22
CA PHE A 90 -30.31 -0.40 3.32
C PHE A 90 -31.44 0.23 4.15
N SER A 91 -32.43 -0.58 4.52
CA SER A 91 -33.42 -0.23 5.55
C SER A 91 -33.03 -0.88 6.88
N SER A 92 -33.25 -0.15 7.99
CA SER A 92 -32.84 -0.57 9.35
C SER A 92 -33.36 -1.95 9.77
N LYS A 93 -34.50 -2.40 9.24
CA LYS A 93 -35.08 -3.72 9.54
C LYS A 93 -34.27 -4.90 9.00
N LYS A 94 -33.45 -4.73 7.95
CA LYS A 94 -32.67 -5.81 7.32
C LYS A 94 -31.28 -6.03 7.96
N LEU A 95 -30.86 -5.19 8.90
CA LEU A 95 -29.50 -5.20 9.45
C LEU A 95 -29.34 -6.05 10.73
N LEU A 96 -30.43 -6.66 11.22
CA LEU A 96 -30.45 -7.32 12.53
C LEU A 96 -29.88 -8.75 12.49
N GLU A 97 -29.86 -9.40 11.32
CA GLU A 97 -29.40 -10.79 11.18
C GLU A 97 -28.42 -10.93 10.00
N LYS A 98 -27.26 -11.54 10.26
CA LYS A 98 -26.30 -11.95 9.22
C LYS A 98 -26.52 -13.43 8.92
N ASN A 99 -26.76 -13.76 7.66
CA ASN A 99 -26.74 -15.15 7.20
C ASN A 99 -25.29 -15.59 7.01
N PHE A 100 -24.92 -16.72 7.60
CA PHE A 100 -23.65 -17.38 7.30
C PHE A 100 -23.80 -18.13 5.98
N VAL A 101 -22.81 -17.95 5.11
CA VAL A 101 -22.70 -18.67 3.83
C VAL A 101 -21.45 -19.52 3.93
N ASP A 102 -21.62 -20.83 3.81
CA ASP A 102 -20.51 -21.78 3.83
C ASP A 102 -19.69 -21.67 2.53
N LEU A 103 -18.38 -21.78 2.67
CA LEU A 103 -17.48 -21.88 1.52
C LEU A 103 -17.56 -23.32 0.99
N ILE A 104 -18.11 -23.50 -0.22
CA ILE A 104 -18.09 -24.77 -0.96
C ILE A 104 -16.72 -24.95 -1.62
#